data_AF-A0A950E576-F1
#
_entry.id   AF-A0A950E576-F1
#
_cell.length_a   1.000
_cell.length_b   1.000
_cell.length_c   1.000
_cell.angle_alpha   90.00
_cell.angle_beta   90.00
_cell.angle_gamma   90.00
#
_symmetry.space_group_name_H-M   'P 1'
#
loop_
_entity.id
_entity.type
_entity.pdbx_description
1 polymer ?
#
loop_
_entity_poly.entity_id
_entity_poly.type
_entity_poly.pdbx_seq_one_letter_code
_entity_poly.pdbx_strand_id
1 'polypeptide(L)' 'MEVSGMSPSVRKLTSRIGAVIEGVDLAAEPGGETSAVLRDALNEHKVLVFDRV' A
#
# COMPACT_ATOMS: atom_id res chain seq x y z
N MET A 1 -1.63 23.62 -1.55
CA MET A 1 -0.65 22.91 -0.70
C MET A 1 -0.83 21.44 -0.99
N GLU A 2 -0.15 20.91 -2.00
CA GLU A 2 -0.02 19.47 -2.16
C GLU A 2 0.83 18.99 -0.98
N VAL A 3 0.19 18.28 -0.05
CA VAL A 3 0.92 17.36 0.81
C VAL A 3 1.54 16.35 -0.14
N SER A 4 2.87 16.38 -0.31
CA SER A 4 3.61 15.28 -0.92
C SER A 4 3.35 14.04 -0.05
N GLY A 5 2.26 13.33 -0.36
CA GLY A 5 1.90 12.10 0.28
C GLY A 5 3.02 11.11 0.00
N MET A 6 3.65 10.64 1.06
CA MET A 6 4.74 9.68 0.94
C MET A 6 4.17 8.44 0.24
N SER A 7 4.69 8.10 -0.94
CA SER A 7 4.18 6.96 -1.72
C SER A 7 4.29 5.68 -0.86
N PRO A 8 3.24 4.85 -0.80
CA PRO A 8 3.24 3.65 0.04
C PRO A 8 4.41 2.73 -0.30
N SER A 9 5.09 2.18 0.72
CA SER A 9 6.13 1.19 0.50
C SER A 9 5.54 -0.22 0.49
N VAL A 10 6.08 -1.08 -0.39
CA VAL A 10 5.63 -2.47 -0.53
C VAL A 10 6.78 -3.40 -0.19
N ARG A 11 6.61 -4.22 0.85
CA ARG A 11 7.59 -5.23 1.26
C ARG A 11 7.03 -6.63 1.11
N LYS A 12 7.58 -7.39 0.16
CA LYS A 12 7.18 -8.78 -0.11
C LYS A 12 7.38 -9.68 1.12
N LEU A 13 6.37 -10.51 1.43
CA LEU A 13 6.41 -11.47 2.55
C LEU A 13 6.93 -12.84 2.12
N THR A 14 6.40 -13.37 1.01
CA THR A 14 6.80 -14.69 0.48
C THR A 14 7.10 -14.59 -1.01
N SER A 15 7.67 -15.64 -1.59
CA SER A 15 8.09 -15.69 -3.00
C SER A 15 6.95 -15.38 -4.00
N ARG A 16 5.70 -15.67 -3.66
CA ARG A 16 4.55 -15.59 -4.61
C ARG A 16 3.29 -14.93 -4.07
N ILE A 17 3.16 -14.77 -2.75
CA ILE A 17 1.95 -14.22 -2.13
C ILE A 17 2.29 -13.40 -0.89
N GLY A 18 1.53 -12.33 -0.66
CA GLY A 18 1.65 -11.49 0.51
C GLY A 18 2.70 -10.39 0.37
N ALA A 19 2.29 -9.17 0.72
CA ALA A 19 3.19 -8.05 0.99
C ALA A 19 2.69 -7.25 2.19
N VAL A 20 3.62 -6.65 2.93
CA VAL A 20 3.33 -5.62 3.92
C VAL A 20 3.33 -4.27 3.24
N ILE A 21 2.30 -3.47 3.51
CA ILE A 21 2.21 -2.08 3.08
C ILE A 21 2.47 -1.17 4.28
N GLU A 22 3.34 -0.19 4.09
CA GLU A 22 3.63 0.84 5.10
C GLU A 22 3.39 2.24 4.52
N GLY A 23 3.10 3.20 5.40
CA GLY A 23 2.91 4.60 5.01
C GLY A 23 1.52 4.94 4.44
N VAL A 24 0.52 4.08 4.66
CA VAL A 24 -0.87 4.34 4.29
C VAL A 24 -1.67 4.72 5.54
N ASP A 25 -2.29 5.88 5.51
CA ASP A 25 -3.34 6.25 6.47
C ASP A 25 -4.65 5.55 6.06
N LEU A 26 -5.08 4.56 6.86
CA LEU A 26 -6.34 3.85 6.64
C LEU A 26 -7.55 4.55 7.26
N ALA A 27 -7.35 5.62 8.05
CA ALA A 27 -8.44 6.41 8.62
C ALA A 27 -8.95 7.49 7.64
N ALA A 28 -8.18 7.80 6.60
CA ALA A 28 -8.54 8.73 5.54
C ALA A 28 -8.94 8.01 4.24
N GLU A 29 -9.74 8.67 3.40
CA GLU A 29 -10.01 8.18 2.06
C GLU A 29 -8.71 8.26 1.22
N PRO A 30 -8.25 7.15 0.62
CA PRO A 30 -6.99 7.14 -0.10
C PRO A 30 -7.08 7.98 -1.36
N GLY A 31 -6.09 8.84 -1.58
CA GLY A 31 -5.93 9.57 -2.83
C GLY A 31 -5.79 8.63 -4.04
N GLY A 32 -5.96 9.17 -5.24
CA GLY A 32 -5.89 8.39 -6.49
C GLY A 32 -4.54 7.68 -6.68
N GLU A 33 -3.43 8.33 -6.29
CA GLU A 33 -2.09 7.75 -6.36
C GLU A 33 -1.94 6.55 -5.40
N THR A 34 -2.30 6.73 -4.12
CA THR A 34 -2.31 5.66 -3.12
C THR A 34 -3.15 4.47 -3.58
N SER A 35 -4.34 4.75 -4.13
CA SER A 35 -5.23 3.72 -4.64
C SER A 35 -4.64 2.95 -5.82
N ALA A 36 -3.88 3.61 -6.71
CA ALA A 36 -3.19 2.96 -7.81
C ALA A 36 -2.07 2.02 -7.30
N VAL A 37 -1.23 2.50 -6.38
CA VAL A 37 -0.16 1.69 -5.77
C VAL A 37 -0.71 0.46 -5.05
N LEU A 38 -1.76 0.63 -4.25
CA LEU A 38 -2.41 -0.48 -3.55
C LEU A 38 -3.00 -1.50 -4.52
N ARG A 39 -3.60 -1.04 -5.62
CA ARG A 39 -4.16 -1.91 -6.66
C ARG A 39 -3.08 -2.74 -7.35
N ASP A 40 -1.97 -2.12 -7.71
CA ASP A 40 -0.86 -2.81 -8.37
C ASP A 40 -0.22 -3.83 -7.42
N ALA A 41 0.02 -3.44 -6.15
CA ALA A 41 0.52 -4.33 -5.12
C ALA A 41 -0.42 -5.52 -4.86
N LEU A 42 -1.74 -5.28 -4.84
CA LEU A 42 -2.73 -6.35 -4.67
C LEU A 42 -2.75 -7.29 -5.87
N ASN A 43 -2.65 -6.76 -7.09
CA ASN A 43 -2.58 -7.56 -8.30
C ASN A 43 -1.32 -8.43 -8.34
N GLU A 44 -0.17 -7.94 -7.87
CA GLU A 44 1.07 -8.70 -7.83
C GLU A 44 1.07 -9.73 -6.68
N HIS A 45 0.80 -9.28 -5.46
CA HIS A 45 1.01 -10.06 -4.24
C HIS A 45 -0.23 -10.77 -3.73
N LYS A 46 -1.40 -10.51 -4.30
CA LYS A 46 -2.72 -11.14 -4.01
C LYS A 46 -3.29 -10.87 -2.62
N VAL A 47 -2.43 -10.58 -1.63
CA VAL A 47 -2.78 -10.26 -0.25
C VAL A 47 -1.86 -9.14 0.23
N LEU A 48 -2.46 -8.14 0.87
CA LEU A 48 -1.77 -7.01 1.49
C LEU A 48 -2.02 -7.07 3.00
N VAL A 49 -0.96 -6.84 3.78
CA VAL A 49 -1.00 -6.75 5.24
C VAL A 49 -0.62 -5.33 5.63
N PHE A 50 -1.39 -4.73 6.55
CA PHE A 50 -1.11 -3.42 7.11
C PHE A 50 -0.80 -3.59 8.60
N ASP A 51 0.47 -3.39 8.99
CA ASP A 51 0.99 -3.77 10.33
C ASP A 51 1.09 -2.59 11.31
N ARG A 52 1.01 -1.35 10.81
CA ARG A 52 1.09 -0.12 11.63
C ARG A 52 0.03 0.88 11.18
N VAL A 53 -1.22 0.60 11.50
CA VAL A 53 -2.41 1.39 11.13
C VAL A 53 -2.99 2.08 12.35
#